data_AF-A0A370NLZ8-F1
#
_entry.id   AF-A0A370NLZ8-F1
#
_cell.length_a   1.000
_cell.length_b   1.000
_cell.length_c   1.000
_cell.angle_alpha   90.00
_cell.angle_beta   90.00
_cell.angle_gamma   90.00
#
_symmetry.space_group_name_H-M   'P 1'
#
loop_
_entity.id
_entity.type
_entity.pdbx_description
1 polymer ?
#
loop_
_entity_poly.entity_id
_entity_poly.type
_entity_poly.pdbx_seq_one_letter_code
_entity_poly.pdbx_strand_id
1 'polypeptide(L)'
;MIALTPFQKMQTEDLAMQYGLSGRLSGVVSMSPAMNLFDLEGGEAAAASVRDRFIEACRVALSQGAEVIIPGDGVLNEFLVRHRLLSVEGAVVLDALGVLFHHAAFFARARAAGCLDVSRRLLYAQPTDAMRSHARQALGALARQESEFSVRAG
;
A
#
# COMPACT_ATOMS: atom_id res chain seq x y z
N MET A 1 -4.87 -1.34 -11.14
CA MET A 1 -3.78 -0.91 -10.22
C MET A 1 -2.48 -0.78 -11.02
N ILE A 2 -1.61 0.18 -10.69
CA ILE A 2 -0.36 0.43 -11.43
C ILE A 2 0.83 0.01 -10.58
N ALA A 3 1.56 -1.01 -11.01
CA ALA A 3 2.76 -1.48 -10.33
C ALA A 3 4.03 -0.84 -10.93
N LEU A 4 5.07 -0.67 -10.13
CA LEU A 4 6.39 -0.19 -10.58
C LEU A 4 7.13 -1.24 -11.42
N THR A 5 6.90 -2.53 -11.11
CA THR A 5 7.61 -3.66 -11.73
C THR A 5 6.67 -4.82 -12.06
N PRO A 6 7.05 -5.71 -13.00
CA PRO A 6 6.29 -6.94 -13.27
C PRO A 6 6.17 -7.88 -12.07
N PHE A 7 7.20 -7.93 -11.21
CA PHE A 7 7.18 -8.74 -10.00
C PHE A 7 6.14 -8.24 -8.99
N GLN A 8 6.09 -6.92 -8.76
CA GLN A 8 5.07 -6.32 -7.90
C GLN A 8 3.66 -6.54 -8.46
N LYS A 9 3.49 -6.52 -9.79
CA LYS A 9 2.23 -6.90 -10.44
C LYS A 9 1.78 -8.30 -10.00
N MET A 10 2.65 -9.31 -10.11
CA MET A 10 2.31 -10.70 -9.73
C MET A 10 1.92 -10.80 -8.27
N GLN A 11 2.72 -10.21 -7.36
CA GLN A 11 2.42 -10.21 -5.93
C GLN A 11 1.06 -9.57 -5.61
N THR A 12 0.73 -8.48 -6.30
CA THR A 12 -0.52 -7.75 -6.10
C THR A 12 -1.72 -8.57 -6.56
N GLU A 13 -1.61 -9.27 -7.70
CA GLU A 13 -2.66 -10.16 -8.21
C GLU A 13 -2.91 -11.33 -7.24
N ASP A 14 -1.84 -11.93 -6.70
CA ASP A 14 -1.93 -12.98 -5.67
C ASP A 14 -2.59 -12.48 -4.38
N LEU A 15 -2.21 -11.29 -3.89
CA LEU A 15 -2.82 -10.69 -2.71
C LEU A 15 -4.30 -10.39 -2.94
N ALA A 16 -4.66 -9.81 -4.09
CA ALA A 16 -6.06 -9.54 -4.41
C ALA A 16 -6.90 -10.83 -4.38
N MET A 17 -6.34 -11.96 -4.85
CA MET A 17 -6.99 -13.26 -4.76
C MET A 17 -7.14 -13.75 -3.32
N GLN A 18 -6.05 -13.72 -2.53
CA GLN A 18 -6.06 -14.17 -1.13
C GLN A 18 -7.03 -13.38 -0.25
N TYR A 19 -7.19 -12.08 -0.51
CA TYR A 19 -8.11 -11.21 0.21
C TYR A 19 -9.54 -11.18 -0.38
N GLY A 20 -9.82 -11.95 -1.44
CA GLY A 20 -11.15 -12.02 -2.06
C GLY A 20 -11.56 -10.74 -2.80
N LEU A 21 -10.60 -9.92 -3.22
CA LEU A 21 -10.79 -8.63 -3.89
C LEU A 21 -10.73 -8.71 -5.42
N SER A 22 -10.43 -9.89 -6.00
CA SER A 22 -10.28 -10.06 -7.45
C SER A 22 -11.56 -9.77 -8.24
N GLY A 23 -12.75 -9.91 -7.63
CA GLY A 23 -14.03 -9.79 -8.35
C GLY A 23 -14.30 -8.41 -9.00
N ARG A 24 -13.58 -7.36 -8.57
CA ARG A 24 -13.64 -6.02 -9.18
C ARG A 24 -12.28 -5.48 -9.61
N LEU A 25 -11.24 -6.30 -9.56
CA LEU A 25 -9.92 -5.89 -10.03
C LEU A 25 -9.85 -6.11 -11.54
N SER A 26 -9.98 -5.03 -12.32
CA SER A 26 -9.85 -5.10 -13.79
C SER A 26 -8.47 -5.58 -14.24
N GLY A 27 -7.44 -5.31 -13.44
CA GLY A 27 -6.09 -5.82 -13.64
C GLY A 27 -5.03 -5.03 -12.89
N VAL A 28 -3.82 -5.56 -12.92
CA VAL A 28 -2.61 -4.84 -12.49
C VAL A 28 -1.72 -4.61 -13.70
N VAL A 29 -1.33 -3.36 -13.95
CA VAL A 29 -0.46 -2.97 -15.07
C VAL A 29 0.87 -2.52 -14.51
N SER A 30 1.96 -3.12 -14.97
CA SER A 30 3.31 -2.66 -14.61
C SER A 30 3.72 -1.49 -15.51
N MET A 31 4.34 -0.47 -14.92
CA MET A 31 5.02 0.59 -15.67
C MET A 31 6.13 0.00 -16.55
N SER A 32 6.32 0.60 -17.73
CA SER A 32 7.34 0.18 -18.69
C SER A 32 8.09 1.39 -19.24
N PRO A 33 9.44 1.37 -19.25
CA PRO A 33 10.29 0.44 -18.50
C PRO A 33 10.01 0.44 -16.99
N ALA A 34 10.32 -0.68 -16.33
CA ALA A 34 10.16 -0.83 -14.89
C ALA A 34 10.95 0.25 -14.13
N MET A 35 10.42 0.67 -12.99
CA MET A 35 10.95 1.79 -12.21
C MET A 35 11.56 1.30 -10.90
N ASN A 36 12.65 1.95 -10.47
CA ASN A 36 13.18 1.81 -9.11
C ASN A 36 12.59 2.90 -8.22
N LEU A 37 12.46 2.62 -6.92
CA LEU A 37 12.00 3.58 -5.92
C LEU A 37 12.87 4.85 -5.90
N PHE A 38 14.18 4.72 -6.09
CA PHE A 38 15.09 5.87 -6.13
C PHE A 38 14.81 6.86 -7.28
N ASP A 39 14.20 6.38 -8.37
CA ASP A 39 13.84 7.25 -9.50
C ASP A 39 12.71 8.23 -9.13
N LEU A 40 11.91 7.90 -8.11
CA LEU A 40 10.80 8.72 -7.60
C LEU A 40 11.30 9.92 -6.77
N GLU A 41 12.54 9.86 -6.27
CA GLU A 41 13.16 10.91 -5.46
C GLU A 41 14.08 11.84 -6.27
N GLY A 42 14.15 11.63 -7.60
CA GLY A 42 15.00 12.41 -8.49
C GLY A 42 14.55 13.85 -8.70
N GLY A 43 15.36 14.61 -9.45
CA GLY A 43 15.00 15.98 -9.87
C GLY A 43 13.87 16.02 -10.91
N GLU A 44 13.52 17.21 -11.39
CA GLU A 44 12.34 17.42 -12.25
C GLU A 44 12.32 16.54 -13.51
N ALA A 45 13.47 16.28 -14.14
CA ALA A 45 13.53 15.40 -15.32
C ALA A 45 13.13 13.95 -14.99
N ALA A 46 13.52 13.44 -13.82
CA ALA A 46 13.11 12.12 -13.36
C ALA A 46 11.61 12.11 -13.05
N ALA A 47 11.12 13.15 -12.36
CA ALA A 47 9.69 13.30 -12.06
C ALA A 47 8.83 13.34 -13.33
N ALA A 48 9.26 14.07 -14.38
CA ALA A 48 8.57 14.08 -15.67
C ALA A 48 8.50 12.67 -16.29
N SER A 49 9.63 11.94 -16.32
CA SER A 49 9.66 10.55 -16.82
C SER A 49 8.75 9.62 -16.02
N VAL A 50 8.67 9.76 -14.69
CA VAL A 50 7.76 8.98 -13.84
C VAL A 50 6.30 9.27 -14.21
N ARG A 51 5.93 10.55 -14.35
CA ARG A 51 4.56 10.95 -14.72
C ARG A 51 4.15 10.37 -16.06
N ASP A 52 5.01 10.49 -17.08
CA ASP A 52 4.71 10.01 -18.43
C ASP A 52 4.48 8.50 -18.46
N ARG A 53 5.36 7.73 -17.79
CA ARG A 53 5.22 6.27 -17.69
C ARG A 53 3.99 5.86 -16.88
N PHE A 54 3.65 6.62 -15.84
CA PHE A 54 2.47 6.36 -15.03
C PHE A 54 1.21 6.60 -15.84
N ILE A 55 1.13 7.70 -16.59
CA ILE A 55 0.01 8.01 -17.49
C ILE A 55 -0.14 6.93 -18.56
N GLU A 56 0.96 6.45 -19.13
CA GLU A 56 0.90 5.38 -20.13
C GLU A 56 0.39 4.06 -19.55
N ALA A 57 0.87 3.68 -18.35
CA ALA A 57 0.35 2.51 -17.64
C ALA A 57 -1.14 2.68 -17.27
N CYS A 58 -1.56 3.91 -16.94
CA CYS A 58 -2.97 4.22 -16.71
C CYS A 58 -3.79 3.99 -17.98
N ARG A 59 -3.37 4.48 -19.15
CA ARG A 59 -4.09 4.25 -20.42
C ARG A 59 -4.31 2.78 -20.71
N VAL A 60 -3.30 1.95 -20.46
CA VAL A 60 -3.45 0.49 -20.57
C VAL A 60 -4.50 -0.03 -19.58
N ALA A 61 -4.47 0.40 -18.32
CA ALA A 61 -5.49 0.01 -17.34
C ALA A 61 -6.91 0.50 -17.71
N LEU A 62 -7.05 1.71 -18.22
CA LEU A 62 -8.32 2.28 -18.68
C LEU A 62 -8.88 1.47 -19.87
N SER A 63 -8.02 1.09 -20.82
CA SER A 63 -8.42 0.22 -21.95
C SER A 63 -8.90 -1.16 -21.51
N GLN A 64 -8.51 -1.60 -20.31
CA GLN A 64 -8.98 -2.84 -19.66
C GLN A 64 -10.25 -2.64 -18.83
N GLY A 65 -10.85 -1.44 -18.87
CA GLY A 65 -12.07 -1.10 -18.13
C GLY A 65 -11.85 -0.63 -16.70
N ALA A 66 -10.65 -0.19 -16.33
CA ALA A 66 -10.45 0.47 -15.04
C ALA A 66 -11.17 1.82 -15.01
N GLU A 67 -12.00 2.05 -13.99
CA GLU A 67 -12.63 3.36 -13.72
C GLU A 67 -11.92 4.11 -12.58
N VAL A 68 -11.15 3.36 -11.77
CA VAL A 68 -10.33 3.87 -10.66
C VAL A 68 -8.93 3.29 -10.77
N ILE A 69 -7.93 4.15 -10.64
CA ILE A 69 -6.52 3.80 -10.64
C ILE A 69 -6.02 3.77 -9.20
N ILE A 70 -5.36 2.68 -8.81
CA ILE A 70 -4.70 2.54 -7.51
C ILE A 70 -3.19 2.49 -7.75
N PRO A 71 -2.39 3.37 -7.12
CA PRO A 71 -0.93 3.26 -7.11
C PRO A 71 -0.49 2.00 -6.38
N GLY A 72 0.42 1.24 -6.99
CA GLY A 72 0.87 -0.07 -6.51
C GLY A 72 1.81 -0.05 -5.32
N ASP A 73 2.38 1.11 -5.03
CA ASP A 73 3.46 1.31 -4.09
C ASP A 73 3.25 2.59 -3.27
N GLY A 74 3.70 2.59 -2.01
CA GLY A 74 3.58 3.74 -1.12
C GLY A 74 4.39 4.96 -1.57
N VAL A 75 5.60 4.76 -2.10
CA VAL A 75 6.45 5.84 -2.62
C VAL A 75 5.86 6.40 -3.91
N LEU A 76 5.32 5.52 -4.77
CA LEU A 76 4.57 5.98 -5.96
C LEU A 76 3.34 6.79 -5.56
N ASN A 77 2.59 6.36 -4.54
CA ASN A 77 1.43 7.10 -4.06
C ASN A 77 1.81 8.50 -3.55
N GLU A 78 2.86 8.59 -2.72
CA GLU A 78 3.37 9.88 -2.23
C GLU A 78 3.78 10.80 -3.38
N PHE A 79 4.54 10.27 -4.35
CA PHE A 79 4.95 11.01 -5.54
C PHE A 79 3.74 11.61 -6.28
N LEU A 80 2.70 10.80 -6.51
CA LEU A 80 1.50 11.24 -7.23
C LEU A 80 0.72 12.31 -6.47
N VAL A 81 0.57 12.16 -5.15
CA VAL A 81 -0.08 13.16 -4.29
C VAL A 81 0.71 14.48 -4.30
N ARG A 82 2.04 14.41 -4.10
CA ARG A 82 2.92 15.58 -4.10
C ARG A 82 2.87 16.35 -5.41
N HIS A 83 2.74 15.64 -6.52
CA HIS A 83 2.63 16.22 -7.86
C HIS A 83 1.19 16.48 -8.32
N ARG A 84 0.20 16.29 -7.43
CA ARG A 84 -1.24 16.50 -7.71
C ARG A 84 -1.76 15.70 -8.91
N LEU A 85 -1.16 14.55 -9.19
CA LEU A 85 -1.59 13.64 -10.26
C LEU A 85 -2.62 12.65 -9.72
N LEU A 86 -3.79 13.18 -9.35
CA LEU A 86 -4.89 12.42 -8.73
C LEU A 86 -6.05 12.11 -9.68
N SER A 87 -5.84 12.34 -10.98
CA SER A 87 -6.77 11.98 -12.05
C SER A 87 -6.02 11.77 -13.36
N VAL A 88 -6.44 10.77 -14.15
CA VAL A 88 -5.93 10.54 -15.51
C VAL A 88 -7.10 10.24 -16.42
N GLU A 89 -7.29 11.07 -17.46
CA GLU A 89 -8.31 10.87 -18.51
C GLU A 89 -9.72 10.62 -17.95
N GLY A 90 -10.09 11.34 -16.87
CA GLY A 90 -11.39 11.25 -16.21
C GLY A 90 -11.48 10.17 -15.12
N ALA A 91 -10.55 9.22 -15.06
CA ALA A 91 -10.48 8.26 -13.98
C ALA A 91 -9.83 8.86 -12.73
N VAL A 92 -10.35 8.48 -11.56
CA VAL A 92 -9.79 8.86 -10.26
C VAL A 92 -8.53 8.05 -10.00
N VAL A 93 -7.43 8.73 -9.63
CA VAL A 93 -6.27 8.07 -9.04
C VAL A 93 -6.42 8.16 -7.52
N LEU A 94 -6.61 7.02 -6.88
CA LEU A 94 -6.86 6.91 -5.45
C LEU A 94 -5.57 7.23 -4.67
N ASP A 95 -5.63 8.20 -3.75
CA ASP A 95 -4.64 8.32 -2.68
C ASP A 95 -4.83 7.17 -1.68
N ALA A 96 -4.17 6.05 -1.96
CA ALA A 96 -4.29 4.82 -1.20
C ALA A 96 -3.75 4.96 0.23
N LEU A 97 -2.69 5.76 0.43
CA LEU A 97 -2.15 6.02 1.77
C LEU A 97 -3.09 6.90 2.60
N GLY A 98 -3.63 7.97 2.03
CA GLY A 98 -4.63 8.81 2.69
C GLY A 98 -5.85 7.98 3.12
N VAL A 99 -6.39 7.17 2.21
CA VAL A 99 -7.49 6.25 2.52
C VAL A 99 -7.12 5.27 3.64
N LEU A 100 -5.93 4.67 3.57
CA LEU A 100 -5.43 3.75 4.61
C LEU A 100 -5.42 4.40 6.00
N PHE A 101 -4.89 5.62 6.13
CA PHE A 101 -4.84 6.32 7.41
C PHE A 101 -6.22 6.65 7.95
N HIS A 102 -7.15 7.08 7.10
CA HIS A 102 -8.54 7.30 7.51
C HIS A 102 -9.22 6.01 7.97
N HIS A 103 -8.95 4.89 7.30
CA HIS A 103 -9.49 3.58 7.66
C HIS A 103 -8.89 3.08 8.98
N ALA A 104 -7.59 3.29 9.21
CA ALA A 104 -6.92 2.97 10.47
C ALA A 104 -7.53 3.76 11.65
N ALA A 105 -7.75 5.07 11.47
CA ALA A 105 -8.39 5.91 12.48
C ALA A 105 -9.83 5.46 12.78
N PHE A 106 -10.59 5.08 11.75
CA PHE A 106 -11.92 4.48 11.91
C PHE A 106 -11.87 3.21 12.76
N PHE A 107 -10.99 2.26 12.42
CA PHE A 107 -10.88 1.00 13.16
C PHE A 107 -10.38 1.19 14.60
N ALA A 108 -9.46 2.11 14.85
CA ALA A 108 -9.00 2.44 16.20
C ALA A 108 -10.14 2.95 17.08
N ARG A 109 -11.00 3.83 16.54
CA ARG A 109 -12.19 4.34 17.23
C ARG A 109 -13.24 3.26 17.45
N ALA A 110 -13.53 2.45 16.43
CA ALA A 110 -14.47 1.33 16.55
C ALA A 110 -14.03 0.32 17.62
N ARG A 111 -12.72 0.05 17.72
CA ARG A 111 -12.14 -0.77 18.78
C ARG A 111 -12.31 -0.14 20.16
N ALA A 112 -11.95 1.13 20.31
CA ALA A 112 -12.08 1.85 21.59
C ALA A 112 -13.54 1.92 22.08
N ALA A 113 -14.51 1.99 21.14
CA ALA A 113 -15.93 1.96 21.43
C ALA A 113 -16.50 0.55 21.65
N GLY A 114 -15.70 -0.51 21.51
CA GLY A 114 -16.15 -1.90 21.67
C GLY A 114 -17.00 -2.44 20.51
N CYS A 115 -17.05 -1.74 19.37
CA CYS A 115 -17.85 -2.15 18.21
C CYS A 115 -17.16 -3.18 17.32
N LEU A 116 -15.82 -3.25 17.36
CA LEU A 116 -15.02 -4.12 16.50
C LEU A 116 -13.73 -4.57 17.17
N ASP A 117 -13.31 -5.81 16.91
CA ASP A 117 -11.97 -6.32 17.24
C ASP A 117 -11.50 -7.32 16.16
N VAL A 118 -10.20 -7.62 16.13
CA VAL A 118 -9.60 -8.68 15.33
C VAL A 118 -9.92 -10.03 15.96
N SER A 119 -10.59 -10.91 15.22
CA SER A 119 -10.86 -12.28 15.68
C SER A 119 -9.56 -13.04 15.93
N ARG A 120 -9.31 -13.44 17.19
CA ARG A 120 -8.14 -14.24 17.58
C ARG A 120 -8.39 -15.75 17.62
N ARG A 121 -9.52 -16.22 17.09
CA ARG A 121 -9.93 -17.63 17.19
C ARG A 121 -9.14 -18.58 16.28
N LEU A 122 -8.75 -18.12 15.08
CA LEU A 122 -8.11 -18.96 14.05
C LEU A 122 -6.99 -18.19 13.33
N LEU A 123 -7.25 -17.67 12.12
CA LEU A 123 -6.24 -17.10 11.21
C LEU A 123 -5.34 -16.04 11.87
N TYR A 124 -5.91 -15.18 12.72
CA TYR A 124 -5.17 -14.15 13.45
C TYR A 124 -4.95 -14.48 14.92
N ALA A 125 -4.92 -15.77 15.29
CA ALA A 125 -4.54 -16.21 16.62
C ALA A 125 -3.18 -15.59 17.01
N GLN A 126 -3.04 -15.25 18.29
CA GLN A 126 -1.79 -14.73 18.80
C GLN A 126 -0.70 -15.81 18.68
N PRO A 127 0.55 -15.45 18.33
CA PRO A 127 1.67 -16.38 18.40
C PRO A 127 1.76 -17.01 19.79
N THR A 128 2.29 -18.23 19.90
CA THR A 128 2.57 -18.85 21.20
C THR A 128 3.75 -18.16 21.89
N ASP A 129 3.93 -18.36 23.20
CA ASP A 129 5.11 -17.86 23.92
C ASP A 129 6.42 -18.41 23.36
N ALA A 130 6.41 -19.66 22.89
CA ALA A 130 7.56 -20.27 22.24
C ALA A 130 7.91 -19.54 20.93
N MET A 131 6.91 -19.24 20.09
CA MET A 131 7.11 -18.46 18.86
C MET A 131 7.63 -17.06 19.15
N ARG A 132 7.08 -16.38 20.17
CA ARG A 132 7.55 -15.05 20.59
C ARG A 132 9.00 -15.09 21.08
N SER A 133 9.35 -16.09 21.90
CA SER A 133 10.71 -16.25 22.46
C SER A 133 11.73 -16.52 21.36
N HIS A 134 11.39 -17.40 20.41
CA HIS A 134 12.23 -17.67 19.25
C HIS A 134 12.44 -16.42 18.38
N ALA A 135 11.37 -15.69 18.06
CA ALA A 135 11.47 -14.46 17.26
C ALA A 135 12.36 -13.40 17.92
N ARG A 136 12.27 -13.22 19.25
CA ARG A 136 13.13 -12.29 19.99
C ARG A 136 14.61 -12.68 19.92
N GLN A 137 14.90 -13.98 20.03
CA GLN A 137 16.27 -14.49 19.92
C GLN A 137 16.83 -14.32 18.50
N ALA A 138 16.04 -14.67 17.48
CA ALA A 138 16.47 -14.65 16.07
C ALA A 138 16.69 -13.22 15.54
N LEU A 139 15.86 -12.25 15.95
CA LEU A 139 15.94 -10.87 15.49
C LEU A 139 16.92 -10.01 16.29
N GLY A 140 17.59 -10.57 17.31
CA GLY A 140 18.39 -9.78 18.26
C GLY A 140 17.58 -8.64 18.89
N ALA A 141 16.25 -8.80 18.99
CA ALA A 141 15.34 -7.72 19.32
C ALA A 141 15.61 -7.27 20.76
N LEU A 142 16.14 -6.06 20.90
CA LEU A 142 16.24 -5.39 22.19
C LEU A 142 14.82 -5.34 22.81
N ALA A 143 14.69 -5.80 24.04
CA ALA A 143 13.45 -5.69 24.80
C ALA A 143 13.23 -4.22 25.19
N ARG A 144 12.81 -3.41 24.21
CA ARG A 144 12.46 -2.01 24.41
C ARG A 144 11.01 -1.90 24.83
N GLN A 145 10.75 -1.12 25.88
CA GLN A 145 9.38 -0.83 26.29
C GLN A 145 8.73 0.18 25.35
N GLU A 146 7.40 0.14 25.22
CA GLU A 146 6.62 1.12 24.45
C GLU A 146 6.93 2.58 24.89
N SER A 147 7.20 2.78 26.18
CA SER A 147 7.60 4.06 26.75
C SER A 147 8.94 4.61 26.23
N GLU A 148 9.75 3.77 25.58
CA GLU A 148 11.01 4.19 24.94
C GLU A 148 10.80 4.74 23.53
N PHE A 149 9.63 4.50 22.92
CA PHE A 149 9.27 4.97 21.57
C PHE A 149 8.22 6.08 21.57
N SER A 150 7.25 6.00 22.48
CA SER A 150 6.12 6.91 22.54
C SER A 150 6.28 7.85 23.73
N VAL A 151 6.74 9.09 23.49
CA VAL A 151 6.63 10.16 24.49
C VAL A 151 5.14 10.36 24.75
N ARG A 152 4.68 10.22 26.00
CA ARG A 152 3.33 10.63 26.39
C ARG A 152 3.17 12.10 26.01
N ALA A 153 2.38 12.40 24.98
CA ALA A 153 1.73 13.70 24.90
C ALA A 153 0.84 13.80 26.15
N GLY A 154 1.12 14.82 26.98
CA GLY A 154 0.47 15.04 28.27
C GLY A 154 -1.02 15.23 28.18
#